data_AF-A0A5M9K455-F1
#
_entry.id   AF-A0A5M9K455-F1
#
_cell.length_a   1.000
_cell.length_b   1.000
_cell.length_c   1.000
_cell.angle_alpha   90.00
_cell.angle_beta   90.00
_cell.angle_gamma   90.00
#
_symmetry.space_group_name_H-M   'P 1'
#
loop_
_entity.id
_entity.type
_entity.pdbx_description
1 polymer ?
#
loop_
_entity_poly.entity_id
_entity_poly.type
_entity_poly.pdbx_seq_one_letter_code
_entity_poly.pdbx_strand_id
1 'polypeptide(L)'
;MSNDQAGEILPLVGKQQYARAFCDNVVEHLANTYIANIVQCRPVSEVGAEQMLLDKYVLTKGLTTLLTHSPTPSSATANTAFQKRVNNIMARLDPLLKTLQVRPSPPEGLVQAYLIHIADRSDTNFRKILELKGVRKQDQTALVEMFGMHRDGKANNHLVQNSPLLTPLMNVAGLGSTGLGIGAPSGMPGLQTRFDPTGFGEKLFSAARDSMGTGGVSDRGVSPLGEDAKAAVEGNLKSIGKFFRRDITGFGGMNIGGRFGAKRDGSVDDYTK
;
A
#
# COMPACT_ATOMS: atom_id res chain seq x y z
N MET A 1 -2.53 20.34 -5.51
CA MET A 1 -2.71 21.29 -4.42
C MET A 1 -1.53 21.15 -3.47
N SER A 2 -0.75 22.21 -3.26
CA SER A 2 0.41 22.20 -2.36
C SER A 2 0.00 22.38 -0.89
N ASN A 3 0.94 22.16 0.04
CA ASN A 3 0.72 22.39 1.47
C ASN A 3 0.36 23.86 1.75
N ASP A 4 1.04 24.80 1.08
CA ASP A 4 0.79 26.24 1.22
C ASP A 4 -0.63 26.62 0.76
N GLN A 5 -1.09 26.09 -0.37
CA GLN A 5 -2.46 26.30 -0.86
C GLN A 5 -3.50 25.74 0.12
N ALA A 6 -3.22 24.63 0.78
CA ALA A 6 -4.11 24.11 1.82
C ALA A 6 -4.16 25.04 3.04
N GLY A 7 -3.06 25.73 3.35
CA GLY A 7 -3.00 26.76 4.39
C GLY A 7 -3.91 27.97 4.12
N GLU A 8 -4.17 28.30 2.85
CA GLU A 8 -5.12 29.35 2.47
C GLU A 8 -6.59 28.90 2.55
N ILE A 9 -6.85 27.61 2.26
CA ILE A 9 -8.21 27.06 2.19
C ILE A 9 -8.73 26.64 3.57
N LEU A 10 -7.88 26.05 4.41
CA LEU A 10 -8.27 25.53 5.72
C LEU A 10 -8.94 26.57 6.64
N PRO A 11 -8.53 27.86 6.65
CA PRO A 11 -9.22 28.93 7.37
C PRO A 11 -10.67 29.15 6.95
N LEU A 12 -11.03 28.83 5.71
CA LEU A 12 -12.39 28.98 5.18
C LEU A 12 -13.31 27.83 5.63
N VAL A 13 -12.75 26.76 6.18
CA VAL A 13 -13.49 25.56 6.61
C VAL A 13 -13.89 25.69 8.08
N GLY A 14 -15.07 26.27 8.33
CA GLY A 14 -15.50 26.64 9.68
C GLY A 14 -15.79 25.48 10.65
N LYS A 15 -15.95 24.23 10.20
CA LYS A 15 -16.15 23.07 11.10
C LYS A 15 -14.91 22.16 11.10
N GLN A 16 -14.41 21.85 12.30
CA GLN A 16 -13.18 21.06 12.46
C GLN A 16 -13.24 19.66 11.81
N GLN A 17 -14.40 19.02 11.84
CA GLN A 17 -14.61 17.73 11.17
C GLN A 17 -14.43 17.82 9.64
N TYR A 18 -14.79 18.96 9.04
CA TYR A 18 -14.61 19.19 7.61
C TYR A 18 -13.17 19.56 7.28
N ALA A 19 -12.50 20.33 8.14
CA ALA A 19 -11.06 20.57 8.01
C ALA A 19 -10.27 19.25 8.04
N ARG A 20 -10.62 18.35 8.98
CA ARG A 20 -10.03 17.01 9.04
C ARG A 20 -10.33 16.18 7.79
N ALA A 21 -11.58 16.12 7.35
CA ALA A 21 -11.96 15.37 6.15
C ALA A 21 -11.26 15.91 4.90
N PHE A 22 -11.13 17.24 4.78
CA PHE A 22 -10.36 17.88 3.72
C PHE A 22 -8.90 17.42 3.76
N CYS A 23 -8.20 17.54 4.89
CA CYS A 23 -6.82 17.08 5.01
C CYS A 23 -6.64 15.61 4.63
N ASP A 24 -7.54 14.74 5.09
CA ASP A 24 -7.50 13.31 4.77
C ASP A 24 -7.68 13.07 3.26
N ASN A 25 -8.61 13.77 2.60
CA ASN A 25 -8.84 13.68 1.15
C ASN A 25 -7.65 14.22 0.34
N VAL A 26 -7.00 15.29 0.81
CA VAL A 26 -5.81 15.85 0.17
C VAL A 26 -4.66 14.85 0.17
N VAL A 27 -4.42 14.21 1.32
CA VAL A 27 -3.37 13.19 1.48
C VAL A 27 -3.65 11.99 0.58
N GLU A 28 -4.88 11.49 0.59
CA GLU A 28 -5.31 10.36 -0.26
C GLU A 28 -5.18 10.70 -1.75
N HIS A 29 -5.64 11.87 -2.17
CA HIS A 29 -5.53 12.33 -3.56
C HIS A 29 -4.07 12.51 -3.99
N LEU A 30 -3.21 13.07 -3.13
CA LEU A 30 -1.80 13.23 -3.44
C LEU A 30 -1.12 11.87 -3.61
N ALA A 31 -1.37 10.92 -2.71
CA ALA A 31 -0.80 9.58 -2.81
C ALA A 31 -1.21 8.88 -4.12
N ASN A 32 -2.49 8.94 -4.49
CA ASN A 32 -2.99 8.35 -5.74
C ASN A 32 -2.40 9.05 -6.98
N THR A 33 -2.27 10.37 -6.94
CA THR A 33 -1.66 11.15 -8.02
C THR A 33 -0.17 10.85 -8.15
N TYR A 34 0.53 10.66 -7.03
CA TYR A 34 1.94 10.27 -7.01
C TYR A 34 2.13 8.92 -7.70
N ILE A 35 1.31 7.92 -7.34
CA ILE A 35 1.30 6.60 -7.98
C ILE A 35 1.06 6.72 -9.50
N ALA A 36 0.08 7.52 -9.93
CA ALA A 36 -0.20 7.73 -11.34
C ALA A 36 0.97 8.38 -12.09
N ASN A 37 1.67 9.32 -11.45
CA ASN A 37 2.82 10.00 -12.03
C ASN A 37 4.05 9.10 -12.15
N ILE A 38 4.27 8.15 -11.21
CA ILE A 38 5.34 7.14 -11.35
C ILE A 38 5.21 6.39 -12.67
N VAL A 39 3.98 6.04 -13.08
CA VAL A 39 3.72 5.35 -14.36
C VAL A 39 4.03 6.21 -15.58
N GLN A 40 3.97 7.53 -15.46
CA GLN A 40 4.35 8.44 -16.55
C GLN A 40 5.87 8.63 -16.65
N CYS A 41 6.62 8.33 -15.58
CA CYS A 41 8.08 8.42 -15.54
C CYS A 41 8.80 7.20 -16.14
N ARG A 42 8.12 6.40 -16.97
CA ARG A 42 8.71 5.19 -17.58
C ARG A 42 9.75 5.53 -18.65
N PRO A 43 10.91 4.85 -18.69
CA PRO A 43 11.37 3.83 -17.73
C PRO A 43 11.92 4.45 -16.44
N VAL A 44 11.59 3.85 -15.29
CA VAL A 44 12.09 4.29 -13.98
C VAL A 44 13.43 3.60 -13.68
N SER A 45 14.50 4.40 -13.56
CA SER A 45 15.83 3.93 -13.17
C SER A 45 15.94 3.70 -11.66
N GLU A 46 16.99 3.02 -11.19
CA GLU A 46 17.21 2.83 -9.74
C GLU A 46 17.36 4.16 -9.01
N VAL A 47 18.17 5.06 -9.57
CA VAL A 47 18.39 6.41 -9.02
C VAL A 47 17.09 7.22 -9.05
N GLY A 48 16.29 7.05 -10.10
CA GLY A 48 14.97 7.69 -10.19
C GLY A 48 14.02 7.21 -9.09
N ALA A 49 13.96 5.90 -8.82
CA ALA A 49 13.17 5.34 -7.75
C ALA A 49 13.67 5.77 -6.35
N GLU A 50 14.99 5.85 -6.16
CA GLU A 50 15.59 6.37 -4.93
C GLU A 50 15.21 7.83 -4.69
N GLN A 51 15.31 8.68 -5.71
CA GLN A 51 14.90 10.08 -5.60
C GLN A 51 13.41 10.21 -5.31
N MET A 52 12.56 9.41 -5.94
CA MET A 52 11.12 9.37 -5.65
C MET A 52 10.84 8.95 -4.19
N LEU A 53 11.62 8.03 -3.61
CA LEU A 53 11.53 7.69 -2.18
C LEU A 53 11.88 8.88 -1.27
N LEU A 54 12.93 9.64 -1.63
CA LEU A 54 13.31 10.85 -0.90
C LEU A 54 12.23 11.94 -0.99
N ASP A 55 11.68 12.16 -2.18
CA ASP A 55 10.59 13.12 -2.39
C ASP A 55 9.35 12.71 -1.60
N LYS A 56 8.99 11.42 -1.63
CA LYS A 56 7.90 10.86 -0.82
C LYS A 56 8.12 11.11 0.68
N TYR A 57 9.36 10.99 1.17
CA TYR A 57 9.68 11.27 2.58
C TYR A 57 9.45 12.74 2.93
N VAL A 58 9.94 13.66 2.09
CA VAL A 58 9.75 15.11 2.29
C VAL A 58 8.27 15.48 2.23
N LEU A 59 7.53 14.97 1.25
CA LEU A 59 6.08 15.18 1.15
C LEU A 59 5.33 14.64 2.38
N THR A 60 5.70 13.46 2.86
CA THR A 60 5.07 12.86 4.06
C THR A 60 5.26 13.78 5.27
N LYS A 61 6.46 14.31 5.48
CA LYS A 61 6.74 15.27 6.57
C LYS A 61 5.91 16.54 6.44
N GLY A 62 5.81 17.12 5.25
CA GLY A 62 4.94 18.29 5.04
C GLY A 62 3.48 17.98 5.33
N LEU A 63 2.97 16.86 4.84
CA LEU A 63 1.58 16.46 5.03
C LEU A 63 1.21 16.21 6.49
N THR A 64 2.15 15.78 7.33
CA THR A 64 1.90 15.59 8.77
C THR A 64 1.58 16.88 9.51
N THR A 65 1.95 18.05 8.96
CA THR A 65 1.63 19.37 9.54
C THR A 65 0.33 19.94 8.97
N LEU A 66 -0.28 19.33 7.95
CA LEU A 66 -1.39 19.91 7.22
C LEU A 66 -2.57 20.34 8.12
N LEU A 67 -2.93 19.50 9.09
CA LEU A 67 -4.04 19.77 10.01
C LEU A 67 -3.78 20.95 10.96
N THR A 68 -2.51 21.33 11.19
CA THR A 68 -2.16 22.45 12.08
C THR A 68 -2.43 23.81 11.44
N HIS A 69 -2.66 23.87 10.13
CA HIS A 69 -3.08 25.09 9.45
C HIS A 69 -4.57 25.41 9.64
N SER A 70 -5.36 24.52 10.25
CA SER A 70 -6.73 24.84 10.64
C SER A 70 -6.72 25.92 11.73
N PRO A 71 -7.54 26.98 11.62
CA PRO A 71 -7.62 28.04 12.62
C PRO A 71 -8.20 27.54 13.95
N THR A 72 -8.95 26.44 13.92
CA THR A 72 -9.47 25.81 15.12
C THR A 72 -8.46 24.78 15.63
N PRO A 73 -7.97 24.91 16.88
CA PRO A 73 -6.95 24.02 17.41
C PRO A 73 -7.50 22.58 17.53
N SER A 74 -6.81 21.64 16.89
CA SER A 74 -7.03 20.20 17.11
C SER A 74 -6.42 19.75 18.43
N SER A 75 -7.06 18.80 19.12
CA SER A 75 -6.43 18.15 20.28
C SER A 75 -5.13 17.42 19.87
N ALA A 76 -4.19 17.30 20.81
CA ALA A 76 -2.94 16.55 20.58
C ALA A 76 -3.22 15.12 20.07
N THR A 77 -4.22 14.44 20.64
CA THR A 77 -4.64 13.09 20.21
C THR A 77 -5.12 13.07 18.76
N ALA A 78 -5.91 14.08 18.35
CA ALA A 78 -6.42 14.19 16.98
C ALA A 78 -5.28 14.41 15.97
N ASN A 79 -4.29 15.22 16.33
CA ASN A 79 -3.07 15.45 15.54
C ASN A 79 -2.24 14.16 15.41
N THR A 80 -1.97 13.44 16.50
CA THR A 80 -1.26 12.15 16.43
C THR A 80 -1.99 11.12 15.57
N ALA A 81 -3.33 11.05 15.67
CA ALA A 81 -4.13 10.16 14.84
C ALA A 81 -4.07 10.55 13.35
N PHE A 82 -4.06 11.85 13.04
CA PHE A 82 -3.86 12.35 11.68
C PHE A 82 -2.48 11.97 11.14
N GLN A 83 -1.42 12.22 11.89
CA GLN A 83 -0.06 11.88 11.49
C GLN A 83 0.09 10.38 11.21
N LYS A 84 -0.49 9.52 12.06
CA LYS A 84 -0.51 8.06 11.80
C LYS A 84 -1.24 7.72 10.50
N ARG A 85 -2.38 8.35 10.23
CA ARG A 85 -3.12 8.17 8.97
C ARG A 85 -2.29 8.61 7.76
N VAL A 86 -1.63 9.77 7.81
CA VAL A 86 -0.73 10.24 6.74
C VAL A 86 0.37 9.23 6.46
N ASN A 87 1.06 8.75 7.49
CA ASN A 87 2.10 7.75 7.35
C ASN A 87 1.56 6.45 6.72
N ASN A 88 0.38 5.98 7.14
CA ASN A 88 -0.22 4.77 6.59
C ASN A 88 -0.60 4.91 5.11
N ILE A 89 -1.15 6.07 4.71
CA ILE A 89 -1.51 6.32 3.30
C ILE A 89 -0.24 6.42 2.44
N MET A 90 0.74 7.22 2.89
CA MET A 90 1.98 7.42 2.13
C MET A 90 2.84 6.15 2.08
N ALA A 91 2.77 5.25 3.07
CA ALA A 91 3.46 3.96 3.05
C ALA A 91 3.01 3.04 1.92
N ARG A 92 1.84 3.26 1.31
CA ARG A 92 1.37 2.50 0.14
C ARG A 92 2.29 2.64 -1.08
N LEU A 93 3.08 3.71 -1.16
CA LEU A 93 4.08 3.93 -2.20
C LEU A 93 5.32 3.04 -2.04
N ASP A 94 5.61 2.60 -0.80
CA ASP A 94 6.88 1.95 -0.47
C ASP A 94 7.09 0.64 -1.24
N PRO A 95 6.11 -0.27 -1.35
CA PRO A 95 6.29 -1.51 -2.10
C PRO A 95 6.72 -1.28 -3.55
N LEU A 96 6.01 -0.38 -4.26
CA LEU A 96 6.28 -0.08 -5.66
C LEU A 96 7.67 0.53 -5.84
N LEU A 97 7.98 1.59 -5.08
CA LEU A 97 9.24 2.30 -5.22
C LEU A 97 10.44 1.45 -4.79
N LYS A 98 10.32 0.67 -3.71
CA LYS A 98 11.38 -0.25 -3.27
C LYS A 98 11.65 -1.35 -4.28
N THR A 99 10.61 -1.92 -4.91
CA THR A 99 10.82 -2.89 -5.99
C THR A 99 11.51 -2.25 -7.20
N LEU A 100 11.10 -1.03 -7.61
CA LEU A 100 11.70 -0.33 -8.75
C LEU A 100 13.17 0.07 -8.50
N GLN A 101 13.53 0.36 -7.25
CA GLN A 101 14.89 0.69 -6.81
C GLN A 101 15.88 -0.48 -6.99
N VAL A 102 15.40 -1.73 -7.01
CA VAL A 102 16.29 -2.90 -7.14
C VAL A 102 16.77 -3.05 -8.58
N ARG A 103 18.08 -3.28 -8.76
CA ARG A 103 18.69 -3.51 -10.07
C ARG A 103 18.11 -4.77 -10.74
N PRO A 104 17.91 -4.76 -12.07
CA PRO A 104 17.39 -5.91 -12.80
C PRO A 104 18.47 -6.98 -13.04
N SER A 105 19.75 -6.67 -12.78
CA SER A 105 20.86 -7.61 -12.83
C SER A 105 21.53 -7.69 -11.45
N PRO A 106 21.64 -8.89 -10.85
CA PRO A 106 21.19 -10.19 -11.37
C PRO A 106 19.65 -10.32 -11.46
N PRO A 107 19.11 -11.10 -12.41
CA PRO A 107 17.66 -11.22 -12.67
C PRO A 107 16.86 -11.70 -11.46
N GLU A 108 17.45 -12.57 -10.64
CA GLU A 108 16.84 -13.09 -9.41
C GLU A 108 16.58 -11.98 -8.38
N GLY A 109 17.42 -10.94 -8.34
CA GLY A 109 17.28 -9.84 -7.40
C GLY A 109 15.95 -9.09 -7.57
N LEU A 110 15.54 -8.86 -8.82
CA LEU A 110 14.27 -8.19 -9.12
C LEU A 110 13.06 -9.08 -8.80
N VAL A 111 13.15 -10.38 -9.08
CA VAL A 111 12.10 -11.35 -8.75
C VAL A 111 11.89 -11.41 -7.23
N GLN A 112 12.97 -11.48 -6.44
CA GLN A 112 12.88 -11.48 -4.98
C GLN A 112 12.34 -10.16 -4.44
N ALA A 113 12.79 -9.02 -5.00
CA ALA A 113 12.27 -7.72 -4.61
C ALA A 113 10.75 -7.59 -4.84
N TYR A 114 10.24 -8.17 -5.92
CA TYR A 114 8.81 -8.22 -6.18
C TYR A 114 8.06 -9.08 -5.15
N LEU A 115 8.56 -10.29 -4.90
CA LEU A 115 7.97 -11.24 -3.95
C LEU A 115 7.95 -10.71 -2.51
N ILE A 116 8.97 -9.96 -2.11
CA ILE A 116 9.09 -9.37 -0.77
C ILE A 116 8.19 -8.15 -0.61
N HIS A 117 8.17 -7.25 -1.60
CA HIS A 117 7.53 -5.95 -1.44
C HIS A 117 6.08 -5.93 -1.93
N ILE A 118 5.82 -6.41 -3.15
CA ILE A 118 4.46 -6.42 -3.74
C ILE A 118 3.68 -7.65 -3.28
N ALA A 119 4.39 -8.77 -3.13
CA ALA A 119 3.92 -9.97 -2.45
C ALA A 119 2.61 -10.56 -3.02
N ASP A 120 2.45 -10.56 -4.35
CA ASP A 120 1.35 -11.25 -5.02
C ASP A 120 1.80 -12.33 -6.01
N ARG A 121 0.83 -13.10 -6.51
CA ARG A 121 1.05 -14.23 -7.43
C ARG A 121 0.88 -13.85 -8.91
N SER A 122 0.63 -12.59 -9.23
CA SER A 122 0.08 -12.19 -10.52
C SER A 122 1.16 -11.91 -11.57
N ASP A 123 1.22 -12.75 -12.60
CA ASP A 123 2.14 -12.57 -13.74
C ASP A 123 1.87 -11.25 -14.47
N THR A 124 0.61 -10.82 -14.54
CA THR A 124 0.22 -9.54 -15.14
C THR A 124 0.81 -8.36 -14.39
N ASN A 125 0.79 -8.40 -13.06
CA ASN A 125 1.36 -7.36 -12.22
C ASN A 125 2.88 -7.36 -12.28
N PHE A 126 3.51 -8.54 -12.27
CA PHE A 126 4.96 -8.63 -12.43
C PHE A 126 5.42 -8.06 -13.78
N ARG A 127 4.73 -8.37 -14.88
CA ARG A 127 5.02 -7.78 -16.21
C ARG A 127 4.90 -6.25 -16.23
N LYS A 128 3.99 -5.66 -15.46
CA LYS A 128 3.88 -4.19 -15.33
C LYS A 128 5.09 -3.59 -14.62
N ILE A 129 5.63 -4.27 -13.62
CA ILE A 129 6.88 -3.83 -12.98
C ILE A 129 8.05 -3.89 -13.97
N LEU A 130 8.13 -4.95 -14.78
CA LEU A 130 9.14 -5.05 -15.84
C LEU A 130 9.01 -3.92 -16.86
N GLU A 131 7.79 -3.57 -17.26
CA GLU A 131 7.49 -2.44 -18.15
C GLU A 131 7.86 -1.10 -17.50
N LEU A 132 7.51 -0.90 -16.21
CA LEU A 132 7.83 0.31 -15.46
C LEU A 132 9.34 0.54 -15.38
N LYS A 133 10.10 -0.53 -15.21
CA LYS A 133 11.56 -0.51 -15.16
C LYS A 133 12.21 -0.44 -16.55
N GLY A 134 11.45 -0.60 -17.64
CA GLY A 134 11.96 -0.56 -19.00
C GLY A 134 12.71 -1.82 -19.45
N VAL A 135 12.41 -2.98 -18.85
CA VAL A 135 13.01 -4.26 -19.24
C VAL A 135 12.55 -4.62 -20.65
N ARG A 136 13.51 -4.95 -21.52
CA ARG A 136 13.25 -5.28 -22.94
C ARG A 136 12.35 -6.50 -23.04
N LYS A 137 11.43 -6.50 -24.01
CA LYS A 137 10.44 -7.58 -24.22
C LYS A 137 11.08 -8.97 -24.32
N GLN A 138 12.24 -9.09 -24.98
CA GLN A 138 12.98 -10.34 -25.12
C GLN A 138 13.46 -10.93 -23.79
N ASP A 139 13.75 -10.08 -22.79
CA ASP A 139 14.28 -10.51 -21.49
C ASP A 139 13.14 -10.80 -20.48
N GLN A 140 11.91 -10.34 -20.77
CA GLN A 140 10.77 -10.49 -19.88
C GLN A 140 10.32 -11.95 -19.73
N THR A 141 10.42 -12.76 -20.79
CA THR A 141 10.00 -14.18 -20.74
C THR A 141 10.77 -14.96 -19.69
N ALA A 142 12.10 -14.86 -19.70
CA ALA A 142 12.96 -15.54 -18.73
C ALA A 142 12.70 -15.06 -17.29
N LEU A 143 12.46 -13.77 -17.09
CA LEU A 143 12.13 -13.23 -15.77
C LEU A 143 10.77 -13.71 -15.25
N VAL A 144 9.76 -13.83 -16.12
CA VAL A 144 8.44 -14.32 -15.74
C VAL A 144 8.48 -15.80 -15.40
N GLU A 145 9.24 -16.61 -16.15
CA GLU A 145 9.46 -18.02 -15.81
C GLU A 145 10.16 -18.17 -14.46
N MET A 146 11.21 -17.38 -14.22
CA MET A 146 11.90 -17.34 -12.93
C MET A 146 10.97 -16.90 -11.80
N PHE A 147 10.11 -15.91 -12.02
CA PHE A 147 9.08 -15.52 -11.07
C PHE A 147 8.13 -16.68 -10.74
N GLY A 148 7.63 -17.41 -11.75
CA GLY A 148 6.78 -18.58 -11.55
C GLY A 148 7.43 -19.64 -10.66
N MET A 149 8.70 -19.98 -10.94
CA MET A 149 9.46 -20.95 -10.14
C MET A 149 9.57 -20.53 -8.66
N HIS A 150 9.86 -19.25 -8.38
CA HIS A 150 10.01 -18.76 -7.02
C HIS A 150 8.66 -18.58 -6.31
N ARG A 151 7.64 -18.09 -7.01
CA ARG A 151 6.27 -17.89 -6.52
C ARG A 151 5.65 -19.19 -6.03
N ASP A 152 5.92 -20.30 -6.71
CA ASP A 152 5.39 -21.62 -6.38
C ASP A 152 6.27 -22.38 -5.36
N GLY A 153 7.41 -21.78 -4.96
CA GLY A 153 8.26 -22.28 -3.89
C GLY A 153 7.60 -22.23 -2.50
N LYS A 154 7.99 -23.15 -1.61
CA LYS A 154 7.39 -23.30 -0.26
C LYS A 154 7.50 -22.06 0.63
N ALA A 155 8.46 -21.17 0.38
CA ALA A 155 8.62 -19.91 1.13
C ALA A 155 7.50 -18.89 0.84
N ASN A 156 6.81 -19.02 -0.29
CA ASN A 156 5.89 -18.02 -0.83
C ASN A 156 4.40 -18.43 -0.76
N ASN A 157 4.05 -19.27 0.21
CA ASN A 157 2.66 -19.67 0.46
C ASN A 157 1.76 -18.54 0.99
N HIS A 158 2.34 -17.45 1.47
CA HIS A 158 1.63 -16.31 2.06
C HIS A 158 1.23 -15.24 1.04
N LEU A 159 1.63 -15.39 -0.23
CA LEU A 159 1.35 -14.42 -1.29
C LEU A 159 -0.14 -14.33 -1.58
N VAL A 160 -0.65 -13.10 -1.72
CA VAL A 160 -2.03 -12.86 -2.14
C VAL A 160 -2.17 -13.09 -3.65
N GLN A 161 -3.38 -13.34 -4.15
CA GLN A 161 -3.55 -13.56 -5.60
C GLN A 161 -3.22 -12.33 -6.44
N ASN A 162 -3.74 -11.17 -6.06
CA ASN A 162 -3.47 -9.89 -6.72
C ASN A 162 -3.36 -8.80 -5.65
N SER A 163 -2.27 -8.04 -5.66
CA SER A 163 -2.11 -6.90 -4.77
C SER A 163 -2.93 -5.70 -5.29
N PRO A 164 -3.76 -5.05 -4.44
CA PRO A 164 -4.51 -3.86 -4.85
C PRO A 164 -3.61 -2.67 -5.16
N LEU A 165 -2.32 -2.74 -4.77
CA LEU A 165 -1.33 -1.68 -4.98
C LEU A 165 -1.12 -1.36 -6.47
N LEU A 166 -1.30 -2.35 -7.34
CA LEU A 166 -1.11 -2.20 -8.78
C LEU A 166 -2.42 -2.04 -9.55
N THR A 167 -3.57 -2.16 -8.87
CA THR A 167 -4.90 -1.92 -9.45
C THR A 167 -5.05 -0.52 -10.04
N PRO A 168 -4.62 0.58 -9.37
CA PRO A 168 -4.64 1.92 -9.95
C PRO A 168 -3.79 2.03 -11.22
N LEU A 169 -2.69 1.28 -11.31
CA LEU A 169 -1.82 1.29 -12.49
C LEU A 169 -2.49 0.64 -13.70
N MET A 170 -3.44 -0.29 -13.49
CA MET A 170 -4.13 -0.98 -14.58
C MET A 170 -5.03 -0.04 -15.38
N ASN A 171 -5.61 0.98 -14.73
CA ASN A 171 -6.48 1.95 -15.40
C ASN A 171 -5.69 3.06 -16.11
N VAL A 172 -4.51 3.44 -15.60
CA VAL A 172 -3.68 4.50 -16.20
C VAL A 172 -2.97 4.02 -17.47
N ALA A 173 -2.62 2.73 -17.55
CA ALA A 173 -1.97 2.15 -18.73
C ALA A 173 -2.84 2.19 -20.01
N GLY A 174 -4.16 2.42 -19.89
CA GLY A 174 -5.06 2.61 -21.03
C GLY A 174 -5.00 3.99 -21.68
N LEU A 175 -4.29 4.96 -21.08
CA LEU A 175 -4.24 6.35 -21.56
C LEU A 175 -3.00 6.69 -22.41
N GLY A 176 -2.06 5.76 -22.56
CA GLY A 176 -0.76 5.98 -23.22
C GLY A 176 -0.62 5.47 -24.65
N SER A 177 -1.71 5.06 -25.32
CA SER A 177 -1.67 4.43 -26.65
C SER A 177 -2.76 4.96 -27.61
N THR A 178 -3.21 6.20 -27.47
CA THR A 178 -4.08 6.81 -28.49
C THR A 178 -3.25 7.70 -29.40
N GLY A 179 -2.64 7.05 -30.40
CA GLY A 179 -2.31 7.73 -31.65
C GLY A 179 -3.59 8.32 -32.26
N LEU A 180 -3.43 9.50 -32.88
CA LEU A 180 -4.42 10.15 -33.72
C LEU A 180 -5.06 9.14 -34.70
N GLY A 181 -6.35 8.87 -34.52
CA GLY A 181 -7.10 7.95 -35.37
C GLY A 181 -8.59 8.19 -35.25
N ILE A 182 -9.11 8.98 -36.18
CA ILE A 182 -10.54 9.17 -36.45
C ILE A 182 -11.15 7.81 -36.79
N GLY A 183 -12.20 7.39 -36.06
CA GLY A 183 -12.96 6.21 -36.41
C GLY A 183 -13.75 5.60 -35.24
N ALA A 184 -15.00 6.00 -35.10
CA ALA A 184 -16.05 5.17 -34.51
C ALA A 184 -17.05 4.81 -35.63
N PRO A 185 -17.97 3.83 -35.48
CA PRO A 185 -18.16 2.88 -34.37
C PRO A 185 -18.39 1.41 -34.84
N SER A 186 -18.18 0.41 -33.97
CA SER A 186 -18.98 -0.83 -34.00
C SER A 186 -18.63 -1.79 -32.85
N GLY A 187 -19.63 -2.07 -32.00
CA GLY A 187 -19.84 -3.41 -31.44
C GLY A 187 -19.24 -3.73 -30.07
N MET A 188 -19.88 -3.26 -28.99
CA MET A 188 -20.11 -4.10 -27.79
C MET A 188 -21.30 -3.55 -26.97
N PRO A 189 -22.29 -4.37 -26.61
CA PRO A 189 -23.38 -3.98 -25.74
C PRO A 189 -23.02 -4.18 -24.26
N GLY A 190 -23.29 -3.15 -23.46
CA GLY A 190 -23.58 -3.29 -22.03
C GLY A 190 -22.37 -3.25 -21.09
N LEU A 191 -22.05 -2.07 -20.56
CA LEU A 191 -21.98 -1.80 -19.12
C LEU A 191 -21.63 -0.32 -18.89
N GLN A 192 -22.62 0.57 -18.98
CA GLN A 192 -22.51 1.93 -18.45
C GLN A 192 -23.29 1.98 -17.14
N THR A 193 -22.64 1.68 -16.02
CA THR A 193 -23.16 2.00 -14.69
C THR A 193 -23.01 3.50 -14.46
N ARG A 194 -23.98 4.28 -14.94
CA ARG A 194 -24.26 5.60 -14.37
C ARG A 194 -24.86 5.38 -12.98
N PHE A 195 -24.26 6.03 -11.99
CA PHE A 195 -24.76 6.06 -10.62
C PHE A 195 -26.01 6.94 -10.55
N ASP A 196 -27.18 6.32 -10.29
CA ASP A 196 -28.45 7.01 -10.14
C ASP A 196 -28.85 7.06 -8.64
N PRO A 197 -28.79 8.23 -7.99
CA PRO A 197 -29.11 8.39 -6.58
C PRO A 197 -30.60 8.33 -6.26
N THR A 198 -31.49 8.26 -7.25
CA THR A 198 -32.95 8.24 -7.03
C THR A 198 -33.51 6.87 -6.66
N GLY A 199 -32.79 5.78 -6.94
CA GLY A 199 -33.25 4.40 -6.70
C GLY A 199 -32.84 3.77 -5.36
N PHE A 200 -32.08 4.46 -4.51
CA PHE A 200 -31.61 3.90 -3.24
C PHE A 200 -32.72 3.86 -2.17
N GLY A 201 -33.62 4.85 -2.17
CA GLY A 201 -34.72 4.95 -1.20
C GLY A 201 -35.81 3.87 -1.38
N GLU A 202 -36.15 3.54 -2.63
CA GLU A 202 -37.20 2.57 -2.93
C GLU A 202 -36.80 1.14 -2.55
N LYS A 203 -35.52 0.78 -2.72
CA LYS A 203 -35.01 -0.57 -2.40
C LYS A 203 -34.94 -0.82 -0.89
N LEU A 204 -34.73 0.22 -0.08
CA LEU A 204 -34.73 0.10 1.38
C LEU A 204 -36.16 -0.04 1.93
N PHE A 205 -37.13 0.69 1.36
CA PHE A 205 -38.53 0.63 1.79
C PHE A 205 -39.22 -0.68 1.39
N SER A 206 -38.85 -1.25 0.24
CA SER A 206 -39.34 -2.58 -0.18
C SER A 206 -38.78 -3.70 0.71
N ALA A 207 -37.51 -3.61 1.12
CA ALA A 207 -36.90 -4.60 2.02
C ALA A 207 -37.48 -4.58 3.45
N ALA A 208 -38.00 -3.43 3.90
CA ALA A 208 -38.65 -3.32 5.22
C ALA A 208 -40.08 -3.89 5.24
N ARG A 209 -40.77 -3.91 4.09
CA ARG A 209 -42.15 -4.43 3.97
C ARG A 209 -42.20 -5.95 3.89
N ASP A 210 -41.18 -6.59 3.34
CA ASP A 210 -41.09 -8.06 3.25
C ASP A 210 -40.67 -8.73 4.58
N SER A 211 -40.30 -7.95 5.60
CA SER A 211 -39.97 -8.48 6.93
C SER A 211 -41.18 -8.58 7.87
N MET A 212 -42.36 -8.12 7.44
CA MET A 212 -43.57 -8.04 8.28
C MET A 212 -44.75 -8.72 7.59
N GLY A 213 -44.72 -10.06 7.50
CA GLY A 213 -45.77 -10.75 6.75
C GLY A 213 -45.87 -12.26 6.83
N THR A 214 -45.72 -12.92 7.99
CA THR A 214 -46.46 -14.16 8.30
C THR A 214 -46.41 -14.49 9.79
N GLY A 215 -47.57 -14.77 10.39
CA GLY A 215 -47.83 -14.65 11.82
C GLY A 215 -47.33 -15.77 12.76
N GLY A 216 -47.60 -15.55 14.05
CA GLY A 216 -47.49 -16.58 15.09
C GLY A 216 -47.20 -16.00 16.48
N VAL A 217 -48.23 -15.89 17.31
CA VAL A 217 -48.14 -15.56 18.74
C VAL A 217 -47.50 -16.73 19.50
N SER A 218 -46.41 -16.48 20.24
CA SER A 218 -46.08 -17.27 21.43
C SER A 218 -45.05 -16.55 22.32
N ASP A 219 -45.48 -16.41 23.57
CA ASP A 219 -44.77 -16.08 24.80
C ASP A 219 -43.55 -16.98 25.10
N ARG A 220 -42.68 -16.52 26.03
CA ARG A 220 -41.39 -17.06 26.52
C ARG A 220 -40.16 -16.59 25.74
N GLY A 221 -39.11 -16.05 26.34
CA GLY A 221 -38.53 -16.35 27.65
C GLY A 221 -37.04 -16.58 27.42
N VAL A 222 -36.19 -15.81 28.11
CA VAL A 222 -34.72 -15.81 28.03
C VAL A 222 -34.12 -17.22 28.06
N SER A 223 -33.15 -17.51 27.18
CA SER A 223 -32.22 -18.65 27.29
C SER A 223 -30.96 -18.50 26.40
N PRO A 224 -29.85 -19.18 26.73
CA PRO A 224 -28.53 -18.55 26.83
C PRO A 224 -27.56 -18.89 25.67
N LEU A 225 -26.53 -18.06 25.55
CA LEU A 225 -25.39 -18.25 24.65
C LEU A 225 -24.59 -19.50 25.05
N GLY A 226 -24.54 -20.50 24.17
CA GLY A 226 -23.85 -21.77 24.39
C GLY A 226 -22.33 -21.61 24.56
N GLU A 227 -21.77 -22.38 25.51
CA GLU A 227 -20.36 -22.35 25.92
C GLU A 227 -19.37 -22.65 24.77
N ASP A 228 -19.80 -23.33 23.71
CA ASP A 228 -18.99 -23.63 22.52
C ASP A 228 -18.56 -22.37 21.75
N ALA A 229 -19.37 -21.31 21.77
CA ALA A 229 -19.05 -20.05 21.10
C ALA A 229 -17.95 -19.26 21.84
N LYS A 230 -17.83 -19.42 23.16
CA LYS A 230 -16.76 -18.78 23.94
C LYS A 230 -15.41 -19.45 23.71
N ALA A 231 -15.38 -20.78 23.63
CA ALA A 231 -14.14 -21.54 23.44
C ALA A 231 -13.48 -21.26 22.07
N ALA A 232 -14.28 -21.11 21.01
CA ALA A 232 -13.78 -20.78 19.66
C ALA A 232 -13.18 -19.37 19.57
N VAL A 233 -13.76 -18.40 20.29
CA VAL A 233 -13.27 -17.00 20.30
C VAL A 233 -11.97 -16.86 21.10
N GLU A 234 -11.82 -17.59 22.21
CA GLU A 234 -10.61 -17.52 23.04
C GLU A 234 -9.38 -18.20 22.39
N GLY A 235 -9.60 -19.27 21.62
CA GLY A 235 -8.55 -19.93 20.83
C GLY A 235 -7.97 -19.02 19.74
N ASN A 236 -8.82 -18.26 19.06
CA ASN A 236 -8.41 -17.32 18.01
C ASN A 236 -7.67 -16.08 18.54
N LEU A 237 -7.93 -15.65 19.77
CA LEU A 237 -7.23 -14.50 20.35
C LEU A 237 -5.82 -14.86 20.85
N LYS A 238 -5.63 -16.10 21.34
CA LYS A 238 -4.32 -16.62 21.79
C LYS A 238 -3.35 -16.89 20.62
N SER A 239 -3.84 -17.18 19.41
CA SER A 239 -2.99 -17.36 18.22
C SER A 239 -2.47 -16.02 17.68
N ILE A 240 -3.29 -14.97 17.74
CA ILE A 240 -2.91 -13.61 17.32
C ILE A 240 -1.82 -13.03 18.24
N GLY A 241 -1.91 -13.27 19.56
CA GLY A 241 -0.88 -12.80 20.52
C GLY A 241 0.51 -13.44 20.34
N LYS A 242 0.59 -14.64 19.75
CA LYS A 242 1.86 -15.31 19.47
C LYS A 242 2.55 -14.80 18.20
N PHE A 243 1.81 -14.11 17.32
CA PHE A 243 2.34 -13.55 16.09
C PHE A 243 3.15 -12.25 16.35
N PHE A 244 2.67 -11.38 17.24
CA PHE A 244 3.35 -10.11 17.56
C PHE A 244 4.57 -10.26 18.47
N ARG A 245 4.74 -11.39 19.16
CA ARG A 245 5.84 -11.59 20.12
C ARG A 245 7.10 -12.19 19.49
N ARG A 246 7.06 -12.71 18.26
CA ARG A 246 8.18 -13.47 17.67
C ARG A 246 9.09 -12.68 16.71
N ASP A 247 8.66 -11.53 16.18
CA ASP A 247 9.42 -10.82 15.12
C ASP A 247 10.15 -9.53 15.57
N ILE A 248 10.23 -9.24 16.87
CA ILE A 248 10.94 -8.04 17.37
C ILE A 248 12.40 -8.27 17.82
N THR A 249 12.91 -9.52 17.79
CA THR A 249 14.28 -9.86 18.25
C THR A 249 15.19 -10.51 17.21
N GLY A 250 14.83 -10.51 15.92
CA GLY A 250 15.52 -11.31 14.90
C GLY A 250 16.32 -10.59 13.80
N PHE A 251 16.25 -9.26 13.66
CA PHE A 251 16.84 -8.53 12.52
C PHE A 251 17.99 -7.56 12.91
N GLY A 252 18.86 -8.01 13.81
CA GLY A 252 20.03 -7.26 14.29
C GLY A 252 21.37 -7.98 14.09
N GLY A 253 21.54 -8.71 12.99
CA GLY A 253 22.72 -9.56 12.79
C GLY A 253 23.13 -9.77 11.34
N MET A 254 23.48 -8.69 10.63
CA MET A 254 24.25 -8.79 9.39
C MET A 254 25.51 -7.92 9.55
N ASN A 255 26.55 -8.53 10.11
CA ASN A 255 27.89 -7.98 10.18
C ASN A 255 28.45 -7.81 8.76
N ILE A 256 28.51 -6.57 8.29
CA ILE A 256 29.43 -6.14 7.22
C ILE A 256 30.31 -5.05 7.83
N GLY A 257 31.55 -5.43 8.18
CA GLY A 257 32.58 -4.48 8.59
C GLY A 257 33.68 -5.10 9.46
N GLY A 258 34.91 -5.14 8.94
CA GLY A 258 36.10 -5.14 9.79
C GLY A 258 36.82 -6.47 10.00
N ARG A 259 37.35 -7.07 8.92
CA ARG A 259 38.40 -8.10 9.01
C ARG A 259 39.76 -7.41 9.13
N PHE A 260 40.11 -6.92 10.33
CA PHE A 260 41.48 -6.52 10.71
C PHE A 260 41.64 -6.65 12.22
N GLY A 261 42.56 -7.51 12.67
CA GLY A 261 42.83 -7.69 14.10
C GLY A 261 43.47 -9.02 14.45
N ALA A 262 44.58 -9.37 13.81
CA ALA A 262 45.43 -10.48 14.26
C ALA A 262 46.33 -9.96 15.39
N LYS A 263 46.12 -10.49 16.59
CA LYS A 263 47.02 -10.36 17.75
C LYS A 263 48.43 -10.87 17.38
N ARG A 264 49.45 -10.09 17.71
CA ARG A 264 50.79 -10.60 18.05
C ARG A 264 51.14 -10.04 19.42
N ASP A 265 51.52 -10.94 20.30
CA ASP A 265 51.89 -10.73 21.69
C ASP A 265 53.42 -10.77 21.81
N GLY A 266 53.96 -9.94 22.69
CA GLY A 266 55.19 -10.23 23.46
C GLY A 266 56.57 -9.81 22.93
N SER A 267 57.34 -9.25 23.88
CA SER A 267 58.82 -9.11 23.96
C SER A 267 59.41 -7.81 23.39
N VAL A 268 59.75 -6.79 24.20
CA VAL A 268 60.92 -6.61 25.09
C VAL A 268 62.16 -6.11 24.33
N ASP A 269 62.90 -5.19 24.98
CA ASP A 269 64.19 -4.57 24.63
C ASP A 269 64.11 -3.32 23.72
N ASP A 270 64.90 -2.26 23.85
CA ASP A 270 65.82 -1.71 24.86
C ASP A 270 66.36 -0.38 24.25
N TYR A 271 66.95 0.47 25.09
CA TYR A 271 67.98 1.48 24.80
C TYR A 271 67.71 2.75 23.95
N THR A 272 67.79 3.88 24.67
CA THR A 272 68.52 5.15 24.37
C THR A 272 68.22 5.91 23.06
N LYS A 273 68.10 7.23 23.08
CA LYS A 273 68.93 8.24 23.75
C LYS A 273 68.20 9.58 23.74
#